data_AF-A0A960H590-F1
#
_entry.id   AF-A0A960H590-F1
#
_cell.length_a   1.000
_cell.length_b   1.000
_cell.length_c   1.000
_cell.angle_alpha   90.00
_cell.angle_beta   90.00
_cell.angle_gamma   90.00
#
_symmetry.space_group_name_H-M   'P 1'
#
loop_
_entity.id
_entity.type
_entity.pdbx_description
1 polymer ?
#
loop_
_entity_poly.entity_id
_entity_poly.type
_entity_poly.pdbx_seq_one_letter_code
_entity_poly.pdbx_strand_id
1 'polypeptide(L)'
;MDAIGASARSENIACARRLAAIAELYRRREVPVQDAEGRELWRIDPWAAVAAEIAASQSITAGAAESLLHNAVCLHQRLPRVAAVFAAGEVDFRTVQMIVTRTLLAVEPAVMAAIDAEVADTIRAWGGLSIYKTQ
;
A
#
# COMPACT_ATOMS: atom_id res chain seq x y z
N MET A 1 5.80 22.32 -14.15
CA MET A 1 6.15 21.75 -12.82
C MET A 1 7.62 22.03 -12.58
N ASP A 2 7.97 22.55 -11.40
CA ASP A 2 9.38 22.71 -11.03
C ASP A 2 10.05 21.35 -10.77
N ALA A 3 11.39 21.33 -10.74
CA ALA A 3 12.18 20.10 -10.58
C ALA A 3 11.89 19.37 -9.24
N ILE A 4 11.52 20.12 -8.20
CA ILE A 4 11.19 19.57 -6.88
C ILE A 4 9.92 18.73 -6.98
N GLY A 5 8.85 19.27 -7.58
CA GLY A 5 7.60 18.54 -7.77
C GLY A 5 7.74 17.29 -8.63
N ALA A 6 8.58 17.34 -9.68
CA ALA A 6 8.86 16.17 -10.52
C ALA A 6 9.63 15.06 -9.78
N SER A 7 10.58 15.43 -8.92
CA SER A 7 11.31 14.49 -8.07
C SER A 7 10.36 13.82 -7.07
N ALA A 8 9.54 14.61 -6.37
CA ALA A 8 8.56 14.09 -5.41
C ALA A 8 7.57 13.11 -6.07
N ARG A 9 7.07 13.42 -7.27
CA ARG A 9 6.21 12.50 -8.03
C ARG A 9 6.93 11.19 -8.35
N SER A 10 8.21 11.25 -8.72
CA SER A 10 9.02 10.07 -9.03
C SER A 10 9.26 9.20 -7.80
N GLU A 11 9.50 9.81 -6.64
CA GLU A 11 9.61 9.12 -5.35
C GLU A 11 8.31 8.39 -4.99
N ASN A 12 7.16 9.05 -5.17
CA ASN A 12 5.85 8.44 -4.92
C ASN A 12 5.62 7.21 -5.81
N ILE A 13 5.93 7.30 -7.10
CA ILE A 13 5.82 6.19 -8.05
C ILE A 13 6.74 5.03 -7.64
N ALA A 14 7.98 5.31 -7.28
CA ALA A 14 8.93 4.29 -6.82
C ALA A 14 8.45 3.62 -5.53
N CYS A 15 7.91 4.40 -4.60
CA CYS A 15 7.33 3.90 -3.35
C CYS A 15 6.12 3.00 -3.61
N ALA A 16 5.21 3.39 -4.51
CA ALA A 16 4.06 2.59 -4.91
C ALA A 16 4.47 1.24 -5.50
N ARG A 17 5.46 1.22 -6.40
CA ARG A 17 6.02 -0.02 -6.96
C ARG A 17 6.57 -0.95 -5.88
N ARG A 18 7.28 -0.40 -4.89
CA ARG A 18 7.80 -1.17 -3.76
C ARG A 18 6.68 -1.78 -2.92
N LEU A 19 5.62 -1.03 -2.61
CA LEU A 19 4.47 -1.57 -1.88
C LEU A 19 3.73 -2.65 -2.67
N ALA A 20 3.58 -2.49 -3.99
CA ALA A 20 2.99 -3.51 -4.84
C ALA A 20 3.79 -4.82 -4.84
N ALA A 21 5.13 -4.73 -4.89
CA ALA A 21 6.00 -5.89 -4.79
C ALA A 21 5.89 -6.60 -3.43
N ILE A 22 5.77 -5.84 -2.33
CA ILE A 22 5.57 -6.39 -0.99
C ILE A 22 4.22 -7.12 -0.88
N ALA A 23 3.14 -6.50 -1.37
CA ALA A 23 1.81 -7.11 -1.35
C ALA A 23 1.76 -8.39 -2.19
N GLU A 24 2.41 -8.40 -3.35
CA GLU A 24 2.52 -9.59 -4.19
C GLU A 24 3.34 -10.70 -3.52
N LEU A 25 4.44 -10.36 -2.85
CA LEU A 25 5.23 -11.34 -2.08
C LEU A 25 4.40 -11.99 -0.98
N TYR A 26 3.63 -11.19 -0.23
CA TYR A 26 2.72 -11.71 0.79
C TYR A 26 1.64 -12.61 0.19
N ARG A 27 0.97 -12.17 -0.89
CA ARG A 27 -0.05 -12.95 -1.60
C ARG A 27 0.47 -14.32 -2.08
N ARG A 28 1.73 -14.39 -2.51
CA ARG A 28 2.37 -15.67 -2.91
C ARG A 28 2.64 -16.60 -1.74
N ARG A 29 2.79 -16.08 -0.52
CA ARG A 29 3.05 -16.86 0.70
C ARG A 29 1.79 -17.21 1.47
N GLU A 30 0.69 -16.52 1.22
CA GLU A 30 -0.66 -16.80 1.76
C GLU A 30 -1.31 -18.05 1.12
N VAL A 31 -0.52 -19.03 0.64
CA VAL A 31 -1.01 -20.23 -0.05
C VAL A 31 -2.04 -20.96 0.82
N PRO A 32 -3.28 -21.18 0.33
CA PRO A 32 -4.25 -22.01 1.04
C PRO A 32 -3.73 -23.44 1.11
N VAL A 33 -3.66 -24.01 2.31
CA VAL A 33 -3.25 -25.41 2.53
C VAL A 33 -4.27 -26.33 1.84
N GLN A 34 -3.93 -26.87 0.66
CA GLN A 34 -4.77 -27.83 -0.05
C GLN A 34 -4.18 -29.26 -0.04
N ASP A 35 -2.91 -29.44 0.35
CA ASP A 35 -2.20 -30.73 0.33
C ASP A 35 -0.91 -30.72 1.19
N ALA A 36 -0.11 -31.80 1.07
CA ALA A 36 1.03 -32.11 1.93
C ALA A 36 2.16 -31.06 1.86
N GLU A 37 2.25 -30.35 0.74
CA GLU A 37 3.22 -29.32 0.36
C GLU A 37 3.05 -27.98 1.11
N GLY A 38 1.97 -27.81 1.87
CA GLY A 38 1.78 -26.63 2.74
C GLY A 38 2.27 -26.83 4.18
N ARG A 39 2.61 -28.07 4.58
CA ARG A 39 2.86 -28.41 5.99
C ARG A 39 4.24 -28.01 6.50
N GLU A 40 5.26 -27.96 5.65
CA GLU A 40 6.58 -27.44 6.04
C GLU A 40 6.56 -25.95 6.39
N LEU A 41 5.65 -25.18 5.79
CA LEU A 41 5.47 -23.75 6.00
C LEU A 41 4.66 -23.41 7.26
N TRP A 42 3.98 -24.40 7.86
CA TRP A 42 3.14 -24.24 9.06
C TRP A 42 3.89 -23.73 10.30
N ARG A 43 5.22 -23.85 10.32
CA ARG A 43 6.06 -23.39 11.42
C ARG A 43 6.32 -21.89 11.42
N ILE A 44 6.12 -21.19 10.31
CA ILE A 44 6.44 -19.76 10.20
C ILE A 44 5.20 -19.02 9.71
N ASP A 45 4.74 -18.06 10.51
CA ASP A 45 3.71 -17.12 10.11
C ASP A 45 4.14 -16.38 8.82
N PRO A 46 3.37 -16.50 7.71
CA PRO A 46 3.72 -15.86 6.44
C PRO A 46 3.94 -14.36 6.56
N TRP A 47 3.20 -13.71 7.46
CA TRP A 47 3.37 -12.29 7.73
C TRP A 47 4.74 -11.99 8.35
N ALA A 48 5.11 -12.65 9.44
CA ALA A 48 6.42 -12.51 10.08
C ALA A 48 7.58 -12.82 9.12
N ALA A 49 7.44 -13.84 8.26
CA ALA A 49 8.44 -14.18 7.25
C ALA A 49 8.67 -13.03 6.25
N VAL A 50 7.58 -12.44 5.74
CA VAL A 50 7.66 -11.30 4.81
C VAL A 50 8.20 -10.05 5.52
N ALA A 51 7.75 -9.78 6.74
CA ALA A 51 8.25 -8.64 7.53
C ALA A 51 9.76 -8.75 7.78
N ALA A 52 10.27 -9.94 8.10
CA ALA A 52 11.71 -10.17 8.29
C ALA A 52 12.52 -9.93 7.00
N GLU A 53 12.00 -10.35 5.85
CA GLU A 53 12.64 -10.12 4.55
C GLU A 53 12.64 -8.63 4.15
N ILE A 54 11.55 -7.93 4.43
CA ILE A 54 11.47 -6.47 4.27
C ILE A 54 12.53 -5.78 5.15
N ALA A 55 12.61 -6.16 6.42
CA ALA A 55 13.56 -5.60 7.37
C ALA A 55 15.01 -5.79 6.89
N ALA A 56 15.36 -7.01 6.45
CA ALA A 56 16.68 -7.34 5.93
C ALA A 56 17.02 -6.60 4.62
N SER A 57 16.08 -6.56 3.66
CA SER A 57 16.30 -5.93 2.35
C SER A 57 16.44 -4.41 2.42
N GLN A 58 15.79 -3.77 3.38
CA GLN A 58 15.76 -2.30 3.52
C GLN A 58 16.59 -1.79 4.69
N SER A 59 17.25 -2.67 5.47
CA SER A 59 18.01 -2.30 6.67
C SER A 59 17.18 -1.47 7.67
N ILE A 60 15.94 -1.88 7.93
CA ILE A 60 15.01 -1.20 8.85
C ILE A 60 14.64 -2.09 10.04
N THR A 61 14.03 -1.48 11.06
CA THR A 61 13.55 -2.23 12.23
C THR A 61 12.38 -3.15 11.89
N ALA A 62 12.18 -4.20 12.69
CA ALA A 62 11.06 -5.14 12.52
C ALA A 62 9.69 -4.42 12.54
N GLY A 63 9.47 -3.51 13.49
CA GLY A 63 8.21 -2.75 13.56
C GLY A 63 7.98 -1.83 12.34
N ALA A 64 9.04 -1.26 11.76
CA ALA A 64 8.92 -0.48 10.53
C ALA A 64 8.56 -1.39 9.34
N ALA A 65 9.14 -2.58 9.27
CA ALA A 65 8.84 -3.56 8.24
C ALA A 65 7.41 -4.10 8.35
N GLU A 66 6.94 -4.40 9.56
CA GLU A 66 5.55 -4.81 9.82
C GLU A 66 4.54 -3.73 9.43
N SER A 67 4.81 -2.47 9.80
CA SER A 67 3.97 -1.34 9.40
C SER A 67 3.94 -1.19 7.88
N LEU A 68 5.08 -1.37 7.20
CA LEU A 68 5.16 -1.30 5.75
C LEU A 68 4.39 -2.45 5.08
N LEU A 69 4.53 -3.68 5.59
CA LEU A 69 3.76 -4.84 5.14
C LEU A 69 2.25 -4.62 5.31
N HIS A 70 1.84 -4.10 6.47
CA HIS A 70 0.43 -3.77 6.73
C HIS A 70 -0.13 -2.77 5.73
N ASN A 71 0.58 -1.68 5.48
CA ASN A 71 0.16 -0.69 4.50
C ASN A 71 0.12 -1.28 3.08
N ALA A 72 1.11 -2.09 2.70
CA ALA A 72 1.13 -2.75 1.40
C ALA A 72 -0.08 -3.68 1.20
N VAL A 73 -0.35 -4.57 2.16
CA VAL A 73 -1.45 -5.53 2.09
C VAL A 73 -2.81 -4.82 2.10
N CYS A 74 -3.04 -3.92 3.06
CA CYS A 74 -4.30 -3.18 3.15
C CYS A 74 -4.57 -2.34 1.90
N LEU A 75 -3.55 -1.65 1.38
CA LEU A 75 -3.68 -0.84 0.17
C LEU A 75 -4.11 -1.70 -1.04
N HIS A 76 -3.46 -2.84 -1.26
CA HIS A 76 -3.69 -3.63 -2.47
C HIS A 76 -4.91 -4.55 -2.39
N GLN A 77 -5.29 -5.00 -1.19
CA GLN A 77 -6.45 -5.87 -1.01
C GLN A 77 -7.76 -5.09 -0.85
N ARG A 78 -7.73 -3.90 -0.22
CA ARG A 78 -8.95 -3.17 0.18
C ARG A 78 -9.13 -1.82 -0.52
N LEU A 79 -8.04 -1.25 -1.04
CA LEU A 79 -8.02 0.10 -1.60
C LEU A 79 -7.37 0.16 -3.01
N PRO A 80 -7.77 -0.72 -3.96
CA PRO A 80 -7.10 -0.81 -5.26
C PRO A 80 -7.19 0.48 -6.10
N ARG A 81 -8.24 1.30 -5.96
CA ARG A 81 -8.34 2.58 -6.68
C ARG A 81 -7.41 3.64 -6.10
N VAL A 82 -7.28 3.70 -4.77
CA VAL A 82 -6.26 4.55 -4.12
C VAL A 82 -4.85 4.08 -4.50
N ALA A 83 -4.61 2.77 -4.57
CA ALA A 83 -3.33 2.22 -5.03
C ALA A 83 -2.97 2.71 -6.44
N ALA A 84 -3.96 2.80 -7.34
CA ALA A 84 -3.75 3.33 -8.69
C ALA A 84 -3.39 4.83 -8.70
N VAL A 85 -4.01 5.65 -7.84
CA VAL A 85 -3.64 7.07 -7.69
C VAL A 85 -2.22 7.21 -7.16
N PHE A 86 -1.86 6.40 -6.17
CA PHE A 86 -0.50 6.39 -5.62
C PHE A 86 0.53 5.94 -6.66
N ALA A 87 0.22 4.92 -7.46
CA ALA A 87 1.07 4.44 -8.54
C ALA A 87 1.26 5.48 -9.67
N ALA A 88 0.32 6.42 -9.83
CA ALA A 88 0.48 7.56 -10.71
C ALA A 88 1.40 8.65 -10.12
N GLY A 89 1.73 8.59 -8.83
CA GLY A 89 2.54 9.58 -8.11
C GLY A 89 1.77 10.82 -7.66
N GLU A 90 0.44 10.76 -7.65
CA GLU A 90 -0.44 11.91 -7.38
C GLU A 90 -0.62 12.21 -5.88
N VAL A 91 -0.36 11.21 -5.03
CA VAL A 91 -0.34 11.36 -3.57
C VAL A 91 0.94 10.78 -3.00
N ASP A 92 1.34 11.25 -1.83
CA ASP A 92 2.50 10.71 -1.13
C ASP A 92 2.14 9.48 -0.26
N PHE A 93 3.17 8.77 0.20
CA PHE A 93 2.97 7.59 1.04
C PHE A 93 2.32 7.91 2.40
N ARG A 94 2.52 9.11 2.93
CA ARG A 94 1.93 9.53 4.21
C ARG A 94 0.42 9.67 4.10
N THR A 95 -0.08 10.25 3.00
CA THR A 95 -1.51 10.29 2.68
C THR A 95 -2.09 8.88 2.57
N VAL A 96 -1.38 7.97 1.91
CA VAL A 96 -1.79 6.56 1.81
C VAL A 96 -1.92 5.90 3.19
N GLN A 97 -0.92 6.06 4.07
CA GLN A 97 -0.97 5.53 5.44
C GLN A 97 -2.16 6.07 6.23
N MET A 98 -2.48 7.35 6.05
CA MET A 98 -3.64 7.98 6.68
C MET A 98 -4.95 7.35 6.20
N ILE A 99 -5.09 7.14 4.89
CA ILE A 99 -6.28 6.51 4.30
C ILE A 99 -6.44 5.07 4.81
N VAL A 100 -5.36 4.27 4.77
CA VAL A 100 -5.37 2.90 5.29
C VAL A 100 -5.85 2.89 6.75
N THR A 101 -5.24 3.70 7.60
CA THR A 101 -5.59 3.78 9.04
C THR A 101 -7.05 4.18 9.26
N ARG A 102 -7.55 5.17 8.51
CA ARG A 102 -8.92 5.70 8.67
C ARG A 102 -10.01 4.76 8.14
N THR A 103 -9.65 3.81 7.29
CA THR A 103 -10.58 2.87 6.68
C THR A 103 -10.57 1.50 7.37
N LEU A 104 -9.77 1.29 8.43
CA LEU A 104 -9.65 -0.01 9.11
C LEU A 104 -10.97 -0.57 9.64
N LEU A 105 -11.92 0.28 10.02
CA LEU A 105 -13.21 -0.15 10.57
C LEU A 105 -14.25 -0.54 9.50
N ALA A 106 -13.98 -0.26 8.22
CA ALA A 106 -14.87 -0.65 7.12
C ALA A 106 -14.63 -2.13 6.73
N VAL A 107 -15.39 -3.02 7.36
CA VAL A 107 -15.26 -4.48 7.19
C VAL A 107 -16.12 -5.05 6.06
N GLU A 108 -17.24 -4.42 5.75
CA GLU A 108 -18.17 -4.87 4.69
C GLU A 108 -17.56 -4.60 3.30
N PRO A 109 -17.34 -5.63 2.45
CA PRO A 109 -16.67 -5.47 1.16
C PRO A 109 -17.31 -4.43 0.25
N ALA A 110 -18.65 -4.38 0.18
CA ALA A 110 -19.34 -3.40 -0.66
C ALA A 110 -19.14 -1.96 -0.17
N VAL A 111 -19.16 -1.75 1.15
CA VAL A 111 -18.90 -0.44 1.78
C VAL A 111 -17.45 -0.03 1.55
N MET A 112 -16.50 -0.95 1.72
CA MET A 112 -15.09 -0.68 1.49
C MET A 112 -14.81 -0.31 0.03
N ALA A 113 -15.44 -0.99 -0.94
CA ALA A 113 -15.30 -0.66 -2.36
C ALA A 113 -15.86 0.74 -2.70
N ALA A 114 -16.98 1.14 -2.08
CA ALA A 114 -17.53 2.49 -2.22
C ALA A 114 -16.58 3.54 -1.62
N ILE A 115 -16.05 3.28 -0.42
CA ILE A 115 -15.06 4.16 0.24
C ILE A 115 -13.80 4.30 -0.63
N ASP A 116 -13.25 3.21 -1.16
CA ASP A 116 -12.07 3.25 -2.04
C ASP A 116 -12.33 4.12 -3.28
N ALA A 117 -13.52 3.99 -3.89
CA ALA A 117 -13.92 4.81 -5.03
C ALA A 117 -13.99 6.30 -4.70
N GLU A 118 -14.74 6.66 -3.65
CA GLU A 118 -14.93 8.05 -3.25
C GLU A 118 -13.63 8.71 -2.80
N VAL A 119 -12.81 7.99 -2.03
CA VAL A 119 -11.50 8.50 -1.59
C VAL A 119 -10.60 8.71 -2.78
N ALA A 120 -10.50 7.74 -3.70
CA ALA A 120 -9.66 7.85 -4.89
C ALA A 120 -10.06 9.05 -5.77
N ASP A 121 -11.36 9.29 -5.96
CA ASP A 121 -11.85 10.42 -6.75
C ASP A 121 -11.58 11.75 -6.04
N THR A 122 -11.73 11.79 -4.71
CA THR A 122 -11.44 12.97 -3.88
C THR A 122 -9.96 13.36 -3.96
N ILE A 123 -9.04 12.41 -3.78
CA ILE A 123 -7.60 12.72 -3.76
C ILE A 123 -7.07 13.12 -5.15
N ARG A 124 -7.64 12.60 -6.24
CA ARG A 124 -7.30 13.07 -7.61
C ARG A 124 -7.64 14.55 -7.79
N ALA A 125 -8.78 14.99 -7.23
CA ALA A 125 -9.22 16.37 -7.34
C ALA A 125 -8.29 17.35 -6.58
N TRP A 126 -7.57 16.90 -5.55
CA TRP A 126 -6.64 17.75 -4.78
C TRP A 126 -5.50 18.31 -5.64
N GLY A 127 -4.98 17.52 -6.59
CA GLY A 127 -3.96 17.96 -7.54
C GLY A 127 -4.43 19.15 -8.39
N GLY A 128 -5.71 19.16 -8.78
CA GLY A 128 -6.35 20.29 -9.46
C GLY A 128 -6.49 21.51 -8.55
N LEU A 129 -6.99 21.34 -7.32
CA LEU A 129 -7.15 22.44 -6.35
C LEU A 129 -5.84 23.12 -5.96
N SER A 130 -4.71 22.38 -5.95
CA SER A 130 -3.40 22.98 -5.66
C SER A 130 -2.95 23.95 -6.74
N ILE A 131 -3.29 23.70 -8.01
CA ILE A 131 -2.92 24.58 -9.14
C ILE A 131 -3.73 25.88 -9.10
N TYR A 132 -5.01 25.81 -8.73
CA TYR A 132 -5.87 26.99 -8.59
C TYR A 132 -5.46 27.93 -7.45
N LYS A 133 -4.80 27.43 -6.40
CA LYS A 133 -4.36 28.27 -5.26
C LYS A 133 -3.04 29.02 -5.51
N THR A 134 -2.36 28.76 -6.62
CA THR A 134 -1.07 29.39 -6.96
C THR A 134 -1.20 30.41 -8.12
N GLN A 135 -2.43 30.71 -8.55
CA GLN A 135 -2.75 31.82 -9.46
C GLN A 135 -3.45 32.93 -8.67
#